data_AF-A0A350ETR8-F1
#
_entry.id   AF-A0A350ETR8-F1
#
_cell.length_a   1.000
_cell.length_b   1.000
_cell.length_c   1.000
_cell.angle_alpha   90.00
_cell.angle_beta   90.00
_cell.angle_gamma   90.00
#
_symmetry.space_group_name_H-M   'P 1'
#
loop_
_entity.id
_entity.type
_entity.pdbx_description
1 polymer ?
#
loop_
_entity_poly.entity_id
_entity_poly.type
_entity_poly.pdbx_seq_one_letter_code
_entity_poly.pdbx_strand_id
1 'polypeptide(L)'
;MEKLPERVAGGAPESPAKSVLGRGGSIVRQFAGARETNGARFVAMNEVAGQRPGFVMDFIVVLNSASNFTFDDATTYHVTGNVWMTGNTVFEAGTVLKFSTGGKVSLYDGTVSGAGAILTSEHDQSAGESVNSGSQSGRYGVSYLSFYYIHAKPTLSNFQFRFANEAVESYTDEVYFYNARFVACDRAIAAYYTAWELAYSTYCVVPTTFYDYGNSALTVTGFFWEDCQYFDSDADGFSDGFELTHFGTFNQTPATDYDGDGLANGWEWDHFGTFSQNGSGDYDQDGWTNLQEQNAGSDPNSIVFDPQFADDHFSGNTAGFTVDLRKGVPASIAILVDSSNFAGAAWNPYVANGSVSLGGTDGGKQVWIG
;
A
#
# COMPACT_ATOMS: atom_id res chain seq x y z
N MET A 1 -8.26 20.61 42.14
CA MET A 1 -7.56 20.81 40.85
C MET A 1 -6.58 19.68 40.72
N GLU A 2 -6.86 18.73 39.85
CA GLU A 2 -5.95 17.63 39.54
C GLU A 2 -6.18 17.24 38.09
N LYS A 3 -5.12 17.34 37.28
CA LYS A 3 -5.06 16.98 35.86
C LYS A 3 -4.97 15.45 35.79
N LEU A 4 -5.61 14.81 34.81
CA LEU A 4 -5.47 13.36 34.60
C LEU A 4 -4.01 13.00 34.23
N PRO A 5 -3.47 11.86 34.69
CA PRO A 5 -2.08 11.48 34.41
C PRO A 5 -1.90 10.92 32.99
N GLU A 6 -0.88 11.42 32.30
CA GLU A 6 -0.38 10.90 31.02
C GLU A 6 0.34 9.54 31.18
N ARG A 7 0.27 8.74 30.12
CA ARG A 7 0.78 7.37 30.04
C ARG A 7 2.26 7.39 29.67
N VAL A 8 3.14 6.91 30.55
CA VAL A 8 4.60 6.86 30.32
C VAL A 8 4.97 5.70 29.38
N ALA A 9 5.60 6.02 28.25
CA ALA A 9 6.21 5.05 27.33
C ALA A 9 7.68 4.76 27.73
N GLY A 10 8.06 3.48 27.74
CA GLY A 10 9.39 3.01 28.14
C GLY A 10 10.34 2.80 26.96
N GLY A 11 11.49 3.48 27.05
CA GLY A 11 12.85 3.09 26.62
C GLY A 11 13.09 2.29 25.33
N ALA A 12 13.63 2.95 24.31
CA ALA A 12 14.32 2.35 23.16
C ALA A 12 15.80 2.06 23.44
N PRO A 13 16.44 1.07 22.77
CA PRO A 13 17.88 1.03 22.59
C PRO A 13 18.34 1.46 21.18
N GLU A 14 19.58 1.88 21.14
CA GLU A 14 20.31 2.67 20.14
C GLU A 14 20.48 2.03 18.74
N SER A 15 20.59 2.92 17.73
CA SER A 15 20.95 2.65 16.33
C SER A 15 22.40 3.07 16.05
N PRO A 16 23.14 2.39 15.14
CA PRO A 16 24.31 2.99 14.53
C PRO A 16 24.26 3.07 12.98
N ALA A 17 24.62 4.28 12.53
CA ALA A 17 25.43 4.63 11.37
C ALA A 17 24.85 4.54 9.94
N LYS A 18 24.58 5.74 9.42
CA LYS A 18 24.39 6.12 8.01
C LYS A 18 25.63 5.81 7.15
N SER A 19 25.40 5.31 5.93
CA SER A 19 26.34 5.36 4.80
C SER A 19 25.58 5.81 3.54
N VAL A 20 25.81 7.07 3.14
CA VAL A 20 25.31 7.70 1.92
C VAL A 20 26.23 7.31 0.76
N LEU A 21 25.70 6.66 -0.28
CA LEU A 21 26.35 6.56 -1.59
C LEU A 21 25.28 6.75 -2.69
N GLY A 22 25.52 7.75 -3.53
CA GLY A 22 24.56 8.28 -4.48
C GLY A 22 24.52 7.60 -5.86
N ARG A 23 23.39 7.85 -6.53
CA ARG A 23 23.11 7.84 -7.99
C ARG A 23 24.17 7.25 -8.91
N GLY A 24 23.83 6.13 -9.56
CA GLY A 24 24.47 5.61 -10.77
C GLY A 24 23.43 5.28 -11.84
N GLY A 25 23.60 5.85 -13.04
CA GLY A 25 22.66 5.73 -14.15
C GLY A 25 22.66 4.38 -14.87
N SER A 26 21.52 4.09 -15.51
CA SER A 26 21.24 2.90 -16.33
C SER A 26 22.09 2.85 -17.60
N ILE A 27 22.62 1.67 -17.92
CA ILE A 27 23.33 1.37 -19.18
C ILE A 27 22.51 0.34 -19.94
N VAL A 28 21.80 0.78 -20.98
CA VAL A 28 21.23 -0.09 -22.01
C VAL A 28 22.35 -0.45 -22.99
N ARG A 29 22.67 -1.74 -23.16
CA ARG A 29 23.52 -2.20 -24.27
C ARG A 29 22.76 -3.13 -25.21
N GLN A 30 22.51 -2.59 -26.39
CA GLN A 30 22.15 -3.30 -27.62
C GLN A 30 23.42 -3.99 -28.16
N PHE A 31 23.36 -5.29 -28.44
CA PHE A 31 24.53 -6.04 -28.93
C PHE A 31 24.80 -5.78 -30.42
N ALA A 32 26.01 -5.29 -30.73
CA ALA A 32 26.78 -5.64 -31.93
C ALA A 32 28.28 -5.32 -31.74
N GLY A 33 29.14 -6.34 -31.81
CA GLY A 33 30.54 -6.29 -32.29
C GLY A 33 31.63 -5.48 -31.53
N ALA A 34 32.68 -6.21 -31.11
CA ALA A 34 34.09 -5.82 -30.97
C ALA A 34 34.62 -5.09 -29.70
N ARG A 35 35.44 -5.86 -28.97
CA ARG A 35 36.63 -5.60 -28.12
C ARG A 35 37.19 -4.16 -28.04
N GLU A 36 37.23 -3.59 -26.83
CA GLU A 36 38.46 -3.11 -26.16
C GLU A 36 38.25 -2.79 -24.67
N THR A 37 39.35 -2.89 -23.94
CA THR A 37 39.53 -2.87 -22.48
C THR A 37 39.59 -1.46 -21.89
N ASN A 38 39.02 -1.23 -20.70
CA ASN A 38 39.66 -0.45 -19.62
C ASN A 38 38.91 -0.60 -18.29
N GLY A 39 39.70 -0.80 -17.23
CA GLY A 39 39.26 -1.38 -15.95
C GLY A 39 38.51 -0.46 -15.00
N ALA A 40 37.62 -1.07 -14.22
CA ALA A 40 37.06 -0.52 -13.00
C ALA A 40 37.53 -1.38 -11.82
N ARG A 41 38.18 -0.75 -10.83
CA ARG A 41 38.56 -1.36 -9.55
C ARG A 41 37.34 -1.35 -8.63
N PHE A 42 36.93 -2.51 -8.13
CA PHE A 42 35.91 -2.65 -7.09
C PHE A 42 36.45 -3.49 -5.91
N VAL A 43 35.90 -3.18 -4.74
CA VAL A 43 36.35 -3.54 -3.39
C VAL A 43 36.20 -5.05 -3.12
N ALA A 44 37.23 -5.66 -2.54
CA ALA A 44 37.24 -7.08 -2.16
C ALA A 44 36.62 -7.29 -0.78
N MET A 45 35.70 -8.25 -0.65
CA MET A 45 35.34 -8.86 0.63
C MET A 45 36.26 -10.07 0.91
N ASN A 46 36.53 -10.27 2.20
CA ASN A 46 37.53 -11.15 2.81
C ASN A 46 37.63 -12.55 2.16
N GLU A 47 38.81 -12.86 1.59
CA GLU A 47 39.07 -14.12 0.90
C GLU A 47 39.12 -15.32 1.87
N VAL A 48 38.19 -16.27 1.70
CA VAL A 48 38.43 -17.67 2.06
C VAL A 48 39.12 -18.31 0.85
N ALA A 49 40.39 -18.67 1.00
CA ALA A 49 41.22 -19.23 -0.07
C ALA A 49 40.59 -20.51 -0.65
N GLY A 50 40.02 -20.41 -1.85
CA GLY A 50 39.52 -21.56 -2.61
C GLY A 50 38.20 -21.35 -3.36
N GLN A 51 37.40 -20.33 -3.03
CA GLN A 51 36.25 -19.96 -3.85
C GLN A 51 36.65 -18.87 -4.83
N ARG A 52 36.54 -19.16 -6.14
CA ARG A 52 36.54 -18.11 -7.16
C ARG A 52 35.41 -17.15 -6.81
N PRO A 53 35.63 -15.83 -6.77
CA PRO A 53 34.53 -14.88 -6.61
C PRO A 53 33.49 -15.15 -7.70
N GLY A 54 32.32 -15.64 -7.28
CA GLY A 54 31.14 -15.71 -8.12
C GLY A 54 30.41 -14.38 -8.01
N PHE A 55 30.12 -13.74 -9.13
CA PHE A 55 29.26 -12.57 -9.17
C PHE A 55 27.88 -13.03 -9.64
N VAL A 56 26.84 -12.71 -8.89
CA VAL A 56 25.47 -12.77 -9.39
C VAL A 56 25.24 -11.45 -10.12
N MET A 57 24.95 -11.52 -11.43
CA MET A 57 24.46 -10.36 -12.17
C MET A 57 22.95 -10.48 -12.23
N ASP A 58 22.28 -9.51 -11.64
CA ASP A 58 20.84 -9.32 -11.77
C ASP A 58 20.57 -8.62 -13.10
N PHE A 59 19.63 -9.11 -13.89
CA PHE A 59 19.30 -8.49 -15.17
C PHE A 59 17.81 -8.56 -15.47
N ILE A 60 17.23 -7.38 -15.68
CA ILE A 60 15.92 -7.23 -16.28
C ILE A 60 15.95 -7.78 -17.71
N VAL A 61 15.04 -8.71 -18.00
CA VAL A 61 14.87 -9.24 -19.35
C VAL A 61 13.78 -8.47 -20.07
N VAL A 62 14.15 -7.72 -21.12
CA VAL A 62 13.16 -7.26 -22.09
C VAL A 62 12.67 -8.48 -22.86
N LEU A 63 11.41 -8.83 -22.64
CA LEU A 63 10.85 -10.09 -23.10
C LEU A 63 10.63 -10.06 -24.62
N ASN A 64 11.07 -11.12 -25.30
CA ASN A 64 10.87 -11.32 -26.73
C ASN A 64 10.10 -12.62 -26.97
N SER A 65 9.47 -12.75 -28.14
CA SER A 65 8.68 -13.95 -28.47
C SER A 65 9.55 -15.20 -28.45
N ALA A 66 9.02 -16.28 -27.89
CA ALA A 66 9.75 -17.53 -27.70
C ALA A 66 8.84 -18.75 -27.80
N SER A 67 9.48 -19.93 -27.87
CA SER A 67 8.81 -21.22 -27.83
C SER A 67 9.39 -22.07 -26.70
N ASN A 68 8.56 -22.85 -26.01
CA ASN A 68 8.97 -23.71 -24.89
C ASN A 68 9.68 -22.91 -23.78
N PHE A 69 9.05 -21.81 -23.36
CA PHE A 69 9.66 -20.83 -22.45
C PHE A 69 9.26 -21.10 -20.99
N THR A 70 10.22 -21.00 -20.07
CA THR A 70 9.97 -21.03 -18.62
C THR A 70 10.33 -19.66 -18.07
N PHE A 71 9.36 -18.99 -17.48
CA PHE A 71 9.60 -17.82 -16.66
C PHE A 71 10.06 -18.29 -15.28
N ASP A 72 11.29 -17.94 -14.91
CA ASP A 72 11.89 -18.33 -13.63
C ASP A 72 11.56 -17.33 -12.50
N ASP A 73 11.79 -17.76 -11.27
CA ASP A 73 11.52 -17.02 -10.03
C ASP A 73 12.58 -15.95 -9.68
N ALA A 74 13.73 -15.97 -10.35
CA ALA A 74 14.85 -15.06 -10.08
C ALA A 74 14.86 -13.84 -11.01
N THR A 75 14.12 -13.89 -12.11
CA THR A 75 14.19 -12.87 -13.18
C THR A 75 12.95 -11.98 -13.21
N THR A 76 13.16 -10.67 -13.29
CA THR A 76 12.10 -9.72 -13.62
C THR A 76 12.02 -9.50 -15.13
N TYR A 77 10.85 -9.74 -15.70
CA TYR A 77 10.60 -9.65 -17.14
C TYR A 77 9.86 -8.36 -17.51
N HIS A 78 10.44 -7.52 -18.36
CA HIS A 78 9.82 -6.30 -18.86
C HIS A 78 9.14 -6.53 -20.22
N VAL A 79 7.83 -6.33 -20.27
CA VAL A 79 6.96 -6.53 -21.44
C VAL A 79 6.53 -5.16 -21.99
N THR A 80 7.19 -4.72 -23.04
CA THR A 80 6.98 -3.38 -23.63
C THR A 80 5.98 -3.36 -24.78
N GLY A 81 5.74 -4.52 -25.41
CA GLY A 81 4.83 -4.71 -26.52
C GLY A 81 4.16 -6.09 -26.48
N ASN A 82 3.51 -6.49 -27.57
CA ASN A 82 2.95 -7.83 -27.66
C ASN A 82 4.03 -8.89 -27.92
N VAL A 83 4.17 -9.82 -27.00
CA VAL A 83 5.12 -10.93 -27.03
C VAL A 83 4.36 -12.24 -27.21
N TRP A 84 4.81 -13.09 -28.13
CA TRP A 84 4.18 -14.38 -28.42
C TRP A 84 4.95 -15.53 -27.76
N MET A 85 4.25 -16.31 -26.95
CA MET A 85 4.76 -17.54 -26.34
C MET A 85 4.02 -18.73 -26.93
N THR A 86 4.78 -19.73 -27.39
CA THR A 86 4.24 -20.91 -28.07
C THR A 86 4.80 -22.22 -27.49
N GLY A 87 4.09 -23.33 -27.68
CA GLY A 87 4.53 -24.63 -27.16
C GLY A 87 4.33 -24.73 -25.66
N ASN A 88 5.32 -25.20 -24.91
CA ASN A 88 5.21 -25.35 -23.46
C ASN A 88 5.64 -24.08 -22.72
N THR A 89 4.70 -23.32 -22.16
CA THR A 89 4.99 -22.14 -21.34
C THR A 89 4.76 -22.44 -19.86
N VAL A 90 5.77 -22.19 -19.03
CA VAL A 90 5.72 -22.45 -17.58
C VAL A 90 6.04 -21.16 -16.83
N PHE A 91 5.25 -20.83 -15.80
CA PHE A 91 5.56 -19.78 -14.84
C PHE A 91 5.96 -20.41 -13.50
N GLU A 92 7.24 -20.29 -13.14
CA GLU A 92 7.71 -20.74 -11.83
C GLU A 92 7.16 -19.83 -10.72
N ALA A 93 7.00 -20.39 -9.52
CA ALA A 93 6.46 -19.67 -8.38
C ALA A 93 7.42 -18.53 -7.98
N GLY A 94 6.95 -17.29 -8.03
CA GLY A 94 7.77 -16.10 -7.76
C GLY A 94 8.12 -15.29 -8.99
N THR A 95 7.74 -15.74 -10.19
CA THR A 95 7.92 -14.99 -11.43
C THR A 95 7.34 -13.57 -11.33
N VAL A 96 8.08 -12.56 -11.79
CA VAL A 96 7.58 -11.18 -11.91
C VAL A 96 7.62 -10.70 -13.36
N LEU A 97 6.48 -10.24 -13.87
CA LEU A 97 6.34 -9.59 -15.17
C LEU A 97 5.87 -8.14 -14.98
N LYS A 98 6.58 -7.21 -15.59
CA LYS A 98 6.31 -5.77 -15.57
C LYS A 98 5.90 -5.28 -16.95
N PHE A 99 4.77 -4.61 -17.06
CA PHE A 99 4.16 -4.23 -18.33
C PHE A 99 4.20 -2.73 -18.56
N SER A 100 4.68 -2.31 -19.75
CA SER A 100 4.38 -0.99 -20.28
C SER A 100 2.93 -0.92 -20.76
N THR A 101 2.43 0.27 -21.11
CA THR A 101 1.04 0.47 -21.59
C THR A 101 0.69 -0.37 -22.84
N GLY A 102 1.66 -0.61 -23.73
CA GLY A 102 1.50 -1.47 -24.91
C GLY A 102 1.81 -2.96 -24.68
N GLY A 103 2.21 -3.35 -23.47
CA GLY A 103 2.65 -4.70 -23.15
C GLY A 103 1.51 -5.72 -23.21
N LYS A 104 1.82 -6.91 -23.74
CA LYS A 104 0.91 -8.08 -23.75
C LYS A 104 1.71 -9.37 -23.89
N VAL A 105 1.34 -10.42 -23.17
CA VAL A 105 1.85 -11.77 -23.43
C VAL A 105 0.74 -12.62 -24.06
N SER A 106 0.89 -12.89 -25.35
CA SER A 106 0.00 -13.76 -26.11
C SER A 106 0.51 -15.19 -26.06
N LEU A 107 -0.23 -16.06 -25.38
CA LEU A 107 0.02 -17.48 -25.24
C LEU A 107 -0.75 -18.20 -26.36
N TYR A 108 -0.05 -18.79 -27.32
CA TYR A 108 -0.64 -19.34 -28.52
C TYR A 108 -0.24 -20.79 -28.72
N ASP A 109 -1.25 -21.67 -28.75
CA ASP A 109 -1.08 -23.12 -28.97
C ASP A 109 -0.15 -23.80 -27.93
N GLY A 110 -0.35 -25.09 -27.68
CA GLY A 110 0.46 -25.84 -26.71
C GLY A 110 -0.09 -25.85 -25.28
N THR A 111 0.79 -25.73 -24.28
CA THR A 111 0.48 -25.93 -22.86
C THR A 111 0.92 -24.73 -22.02
N VAL A 112 0.09 -24.32 -21.06
CA VAL A 112 0.42 -23.25 -20.12
C VAL A 112 0.14 -23.71 -18.70
N SER A 113 1.11 -23.56 -17.80
CA SER A 113 1.00 -23.92 -16.39
C SER A 113 1.81 -22.97 -15.52
N GLY A 114 1.48 -22.89 -14.23
CA GLY A 114 2.20 -22.03 -13.31
C GLY A 114 1.58 -21.99 -11.92
N ALA A 115 2.42 -21.80 -10.91
CA ALA A 115 2.04 -21.90 -9.50
C ALA A 115 2.21 -20.60 -8.68
N GLY A 116 2.56 -19.49 -9.35
CA GLY A 116 2.48 -18.15 -8.76
C GLY A 116 3.31 -17.14 -9.54
N ALA A 117 2.68 -16.07 -10.00
CA ALA A 117 3.36 -14.99 -10.70
C ALA A 117 2.73 -13.65 -10.33
N ILE A 118 3.54 -12.60 -10.26
CA ILE A 118 3.08 -11.22 -10.13
C ILE A 118 3.21 -10.56 -11.50
N LEU A 119 2.08 -10.13 -12.03
CA LEU A 119 1.99 -9.36 -13.26
C LEU A 119 1.54 -7.96 -12.87
N THR A 120 2.37 -6.96 -13.15
CA THR A 120 2.17 -5.60 -12.67
C THR A 120 2.67 -4.57 -13.68
N SER A 121 2.43 -3.30 -13.39
CA SER A 121 2.93 -2.20 -14.22
C SER A 121 4.46 -2.11 -14.17
N GLU A 122 5.04 -1.42 -15.15
CA GLU A 122 6.47 -1.08 -15.12
C GLU A 122 6.87 -0.10 -14.01
N HIS A 123 5.90 0.57 -13.39
CA HIS A 123 6.12 1.56 -12.33
C HIS A 123 5.88 1.03 -10.93
N ASP A 124 5.34 -0.18 -10.79
CA ASP A 124 5.23 -0.87 -9.52
C ASP A 124 6.64 -1.23 -9.03
N GLN A 125 7.04 -0.69 -7.88
CA GLN A 125 8.32 -0.97 -7.22
C GLN A 125 8.19 -2.00 -6.11
N SER A 126 6.96 -2.43 -5.79
CA SER A 126 6.64 -3.35 -4.71
C SER A 126 6.99 -4.82 -5.03
N ALA A 127 7.18 -5.15 -6.31
CA ALA A 127 7.45 -6.51 -6.77
C ALA A 127 8.56 -6.54 -7.82
N GLY A 128 9.54 -7.43 -7.66
CA GLY A 128 10.66 -7.61 -8.59
C GLY A 128 11.54 -6.35 -8.77
N GLU A 129 12.48 -6.42 -9.71
CA GLU A 129 13.42 -5.32 -10.00
C GLU A 129 12.73 -4.10 -10.62
N SER A 130 13.23 -2.91 -10.30
CA SER A 130 12.78 -1.63 -10.87
C SER A 130 13.13 -1.52 -12.37
N VAL A 131 12.14 -1.57 -13.25
CA VAL A 131 12.36 -1.41 -14.70
C VAL A 131 12.10 0.02 -15.18
N ASN A 132 11.32 0.79 -14.44
CA ASN A 132 10.99 2.19 -14.70
C ASN A 132 10.88 2.93 -13.36
N SER A 133 11.46 4.13 -13.25
CA SER A 133 11.43 4.94 -12.02
C SER A 133 10.34 6.02 -12.02
N GLY A 134 9.47 6.03 -13.03
CA GLY A 134 8.31 6.91 -13.04
C GLY A 134 7.27 6.48 -12.01
N SER A 135 6.33 7.36 -11.71
CA SER A 135 5.27 7.10 -10.73
C SER A 135 4.14 6.27 -11.33
N GLN A 136 3.57 5.36 -10.54
CA GLN A 136 2.39 4.58 -10.90
C GLN A 136 1.24 5.53 -11.26
N SER A 137 0.69 5.38 -12.46
CA SER A 137 -0.45 6.20 -12.91
C SER A 137 -1.38 5.39 -13.80
N GLY A 138 -2.62 5.21 -13.34
CA GLY A 138 -3.65 4.53 -14.11
C GLY A 138 -3.40 3.02 -14.26
N ARG A 139 -3.59 2.52 -15.49
CA ARG A 139 -3.52 1.10 -15.84
C ARG A 139 -2.54 0.86 -16.99
N TYR A 140 -1.97 -0.33 -17.00
CA TYR A 140 -0.91 -0.75 -17.91
C TYR A 140 -1.27 -2.04 -18.64
N GLY A 141 -0.52 -2.31 -19.70
CA GLY A 141 -0.80 -3.38 -20.64
C GLY A 141 -2.06 -3.13 -21.48
N VAL A 142 -2.10 -3.78 -22.64
CA VAL A 142 -3.37 -3.93 -23.38
C VAL A 142 -4.19 -5.00 -22.68
N SER A 143 -3.59 -6.19 -22.52
CA SER A 143 -3.98 -7.26 -21.63
C SER A 143 -2.70 -7.93 -21.12
N TYR A 144 -2.61 -8.33 -19.84
CA TYR A 144 -1.36 -8.93 -19.37
C TYR A 144 -1.14 -10.32 -19.96
N LEU A 145 -2.14 -11.19 -19.82
CA LEU A 145 -2.13 -12.53 -20.43
C LEU A 145 -3.28 -12.69 -21.40
N SER A 146 -3.00 -13.31 -22.54
CA SER A 146 -4.00 -13.58 -23.58
C SER A 146 -3.85 -14.99 -24.12
N PHE A 147 -4.86 -15.82 -23.91
CA PHE A 147 -4.86 -17.23 -24.30
C PHE A 147 -5.52 -17.43 -25.66
N TYR A 148 -4.80 -18.01 -26.63
CA TYR A 148 -5.30 -18.28 -27.97
C TYR A 148 -5.12 -19.76 -28.34
N TYR A 149 -6.23 -20.45 -28.66
CA TYR A 149 -6.22 -21.81 -29.19
C TYR A 149 -5.45 -22.84 -28.33
N ILE A 150 -5.51 -22.71 -27.00
CA ILE A 150 -4.87 -23.64 -26.05
C ILE A 150 -5.85 -24.74 -25.59
N HIS A 151 -5.85 -25.85 -26.31
CA HIS A 151 -6.73 -26.99 -25.99
C HIS A 151 -6.31 -27.77 -24.73
N ALA A 152 -5.15 -27.47 -24.16
CA ALA A 152 -4.63 -28.11 -22.96
C ALA A 152 -5.29 -27.64 -21.66
N LYS A 153 -6.24 -26.70 -21.72
CA LYS A 153 -6.98 -26.15 -20.57
C LYS A 153 -6.06 -25.59 -19.48
N PRO A 154 -5.50 -24.39 -19.67
CA PRO A 154 -4.53 -23.80 -18.75
C PRO A 154 -5.03 -23.80 -17.31
N THR A 155 -4.18 -24.26 -16.40
CA THR A 155 -4.46 -24.26 -14.96
C THR A 155 -3.36 -23.49 -14.26
N LEU A 156 -3.74 -22.38 -13.63
CA LEU A 156 -2.81 -21.44 -13.00
C LEU A 156 -3.23 -21.21 -11.55
N SER A 157 -2.27 -21.16 -10.64
CA SER A 157 -2.55 -20.88 -9.23
C SER A 157 -1.68 -19.77 -8.66
N ASN A 158 -2.22 -19.00 -7.70
CA ASN A 158 -1.51 -17.93 -6.98
C ASN A 158 -1.01 -16.78 -7.86
N PHE A 159 -1.72 -16.50 -8.96
CA PHE A 159 -1.37 -15.37 -9.83
C PHE A 159 -1.91 -14.07 -9.25
N GLN A 160 -1.10 -13.02 -9.28
CA GLN A 160 -1.49 -11.67 -8.91
C GLN A 160 -1.42 -10.77 -10.14
N PHE A 161 -2.52 -10.10 -10.43
CA PHE A 161 -2.63 -9.10 -11.48
C PHE A 161 -2.86 -7.74 -10.83
N ARG A 162 -1.92 -6.82 -11.04
CA ARG A 162 -1.92 -5.49 -10.42
C ARG A 162 -1.91 -4.41 -11.51
N PHE A 163 -2.69 -3.35 -11.37
CA PHE A 163 -2.65 -2.19 -12.28
C PHE A 163 -2.90 -2.49 -13.76
N ALA A 164 -3.63 -3.56 -14.09
CA ALA A 164 -3.86 -3.95 -15.48
C ALA A 164 -5.04 -3.19 -16.12
N ASN A 165 -4.95 -2.82 -17.40
CA ASN A 165 -6.14 -2.38 -18.14
C ASN A 165 -7.09 -3.56 -18.30
N GLU A 166 -6.53 -4.70 -18.71
CA GLU A 166 -7.18 -5.99 -18.70
C GLU A 166 -6.19 -7.02 -18.14
N ALA A 167 -6.54 -7.67 -17.04
CA ALA A 167 -5.62 -8.60 -16.40
C ALA A 167 -5.44 -9.86 -17.25
N VAL A 168 -6.54 -10.44 -17.73
CA VAL A 168 -6.47 -11.64 -18.54
C VAL A 168 -7.62 -11.73 -19.53
N GLU A 169 -7.31 -12.21 -20.74
CA GLU A 169 -8.30 -12.56 -21.74
C GLU A 169 -8.09 -13.96 -22.31
N SER A 170 -9.17 -14.57 -22.81
CA SER A 170 -9.10 -15.90 -23.41
C SER A 170 -10.02 -16.04 -24.62
N TYR A 171 -9.47 -16.66 -25.66
CA TYR A 171 -10.10 -17.15 -26.88
C TYR A 171 -9.98 -18.68 -26.98
N THR A 172 -9.71 -19.36 -25.86
CA THR A 172 -9.55 -20.82 -25.82
C THR A 172 -10.77 -21.51 -25.23
N ASP A 173 -10.81 -22.85 -25.24
CA ASP A 173 -11.99 -23.59 -24.83
C ASP A 173 -12.29 -23.39 -23.33
N GLU A 174 -11.26 -23.45 -22.50
CA GLU A 174 -11.42 -23.41 -21.04
C GLU A 174 -10.14 -22.95 -20.31
N VAL A 175 -10.28 -22.12 -19.26
CA VAL A 175 -9.17 -21.63 -18.43
C VAL A 175 -9.53 -21.70 -16.94
N TYR A 176 -8.58 -22.18 -16.13
CA TYR A 176 -8.74 -22.34 -14.68
C TYR A 176 -7.74 -21.47 -13.91
N PHE A 177 -8.25 -20.71 -12.95
CA PHE A 177 -7.45 -19.97 -11.98
C PHE A 177 -7.84 -20.32 -10.55
N TYR A 178 -6.85 -20.75 -9.77
CA TYR A 178 -6.99 -21.07 -8.35
C TYR A 178 -6.23 -20.04 -7.51
N ASN A 179 -6.89 -19.43 -6.52
CA ASN A 179 -6.27 -18.42 -5.66
C ASN A 179 -5.63 -17.27 -6.46
N ALA A 180 -6.35 -16.76 -7.47
CA ALA A 180 -5.88 -15.60 -8.23
C ALA A 180 -6.33 -14.30 -7.56
N ARG A 181 -5.49 -13.28 -7.62
CA ARG A 181 -5.77 -11.97 -7.05
C ARG A 181 -5.71 -10.93 -8.15
N PHE A 182 -6.76 -10.12 -8.23
CA PHE A 182 -6.84 -9.01 -9.19
C PHE A 182 -6.99 -7.72 -8.41
N VAL A 183 -6.02 -6.81 -8.56
CA VAL A 183 -5.95 -5.58 -7.79
C VAL A 183 -5.76 -4.38 -8.70
N ALA A 184 -6.56 -3.33 -8.50
CA ALA A 184 -6.49 -2.10 -9.28
C ALA A 184 -6.46 -2.38 -10.80
N CYS A 185 -7.31 -3.29 -11.27
CA CYS A 185 -7.45 -3.60 -12.69
C CYS A 185 -8.73 -2.94 -13.22
N ASP A 186 -8.77 -2.38 -14.44
CA ASP A 186 -10.05 -1.90 -15.00
C ASP A 186 -10.97 -3.08 -15.31
N ARG A 187 -10.36 -4.17 -15.81
CA ARG A 187 -11.04 -5.41 -16.11
C ARG A 187 -10.21 -6.60 -15.65
N ALA A 188 -10.82 -7.52 -14.90
CA ALA A 188 -10.12 -8.74 -14.52
C ALA A 188 -10.13 -9.77 -15.66
N ILE A 189 -11.32 -10.19 -16.11
CA ILE A 189 -11.44 -11.23 -17.13
C ILE A 189 -12.21 -10.72 -18.34
N ALA A 190 -11.63 -10.86 -19.53
CA ALA A 190 -12.33 -10.80 -20.80
C ALA A 190 -12.43 -12.18 -21.46
N ALA A 191 -13.64 -12.55 -21.85
CA ALA A 191 -13.94 -13.88 -22.33
C ALA A 191 -14.52 -13.83 -23.75
N TYR A 192 -13.91 -14.58 -24.68
CA TYR A 192 -14.33 -14.69 -26.07
C TYR A 192 -14.60 -16.16 -26.42
N TYR A 193 -15.86 -16.59 -26.35
CA TYR A 193 -16.30 -17.97 -26.66
C TYR A 193 -15.59 -19.04 -25.82
N THR A 194 -15.42 -18.76 -24.53
CA THR A 194 -14.55 -19.54 -23.63
C THR A 194 -15.25 -19.84 -22.30
N ALA A 195 -14.90 -20.95 -21.64
CA ALA A 195 -15.31 -21.24 -20.28
C ALA A 195 -14.22 -20.85 -19.28
N TRP A 196 -14.62 -20.26 -18.16
CA TRP A 196 -13.72 -19.87 -17.07
C TRP A 196 -14.13 -20.56 -15.77
N GLU A 197 -13.13 -21.00 -15.02
CA GLU A 197 -13.29 -21.36 -13.62
C GLU A 197 -12.36 -20.51 -12.76
N LEU A 198 -12.95 -19.80 -11.80
CA LEU A 198 -12.24 -19.11 -10.73
C LEU A 198 -12.57 -19.77 -9.41
N ALA A 199 -11.54 -20.18 -8.69
CA ALA A 199 -11.68 -20.81 -7.38
C ALA A 199 -10.81 -20.09 -6.35
N TYR A 200 -11.38 -19.68 -5.21
CA TYR A 200 -10.66 -19.01 -4.13
C TYR A 200 -9.96 -17.70 -4.52
N SER A 201 -10.42 -17.07 -5.59
CA SER A 201 -9.85 -15.82 -6.12
C SER A 201 -10.47 -14.58 -5.45
N THR A 202 -9.79 -13.44 -5.55
CA THR A 202 -10.23 -12.16 -4.96
C THR A 202 -10.13 -10.99 -5.95
N TYR A 203 -11.00 -10.00 -5.78
CA TYR A 203 -11.01 -8.73 -6.52
C TYR A 203 -10.84 -7.57 -5.56
N CYS A 204 -9.97 -6.62 -5.90
CA CYS A 204 -9.79 -5.38 -5.16
C CYS A 204 -9.67 -4.20 -6.14
N VAL A 205 -10.59 -3.22 -6.03
CA VAL A 205 -10.66 -2.07 -6.96
C VAL A 205 -10.71 -2.52 -8.42
N VAL A 206 -11.65 -3.42 -8.74
CA VAL A 206 -11.89 -3.94 -10.09
C VAL A 206 -13.33 -3.66 -10.52
N PRO A 207 -13.60 -2.61 -11.32
CA PRO A 207 -14.97 -2.24 -11.67
C PRO A 207 -15.63 -3.25 -12.62
N THR A 208 -14.85 -3.95 -13.46
CA THR A 208 -15.36 -4.99 -14.35
C THR A 208 -14.68 -6.33 -14.05
N THR A 209 -15.32 -7.18 -13.25
CA THR A 209 -14.71 -8.46 -12.84
C THR A 209 -14.73 -9.52 -13.94
N PHE A 210 -15.80 -9.54 -14.74
CA PHE A 210 -15.95 -10.46 -15.88
C PHE A 210 -16.69 -9.75 -17.02
N TYR A 211 -16.15 -9.84 -18.23
CA TYR A 211 -16.74 -9.28 -19.44
C TYR A 211 -16.82 -10.35 -20.53
N ASP A 212 -18.04 -10.68 -20.95
CA ASP A 212 -18.30 -11.64 -22.02
C ASP A 212 -18.45 -10.92 -23.37
N TYR A 213 -17.55 -11.23 -24.31
CA TYR A 213 -17.61 -10.78 -25.70
C TYR A 213 -18.33 -11.75 -26.64
N GLY A 214 -18.80 -12.90 -26.13
CA GLY A 214 -19.71 -13.80 -26.84
C GLY A 214 -19.67 -15.24 -26.32
N ASN A 215 -20.84 -15.78 -25.95
CA ASN A 215 -21.07 -17.19 -25.58
C ASN A 215 -20.05 -17.76 -24.58
N SER A 216 -19.55 -16.93 -23.65
CA SER A 216 -18.63 -17.39 -22.62
C SER A 216 -19.38 -17.75 -21.34
N ALA A 217 -18.74 -18.53 -20.47
CA ALA A 217 -19.26 -18.87 -19.16
C ALA A 217 -18.21 -18.62 -18.09
N LEU A 218 -18.65 -18.17 -16.91
CA LEU A 218 -17.80 -18.08 -15.72
C LEU A 218 -18.41 -18.89 -14.59
N THR A 219 -17.65 -19.85 -14.09
CA THR A 219 -17.93 -20.60 -12.87
C THR A 219 -17.04 -20.06 -11.75
N VAL A 220 -17.65 -19.73 -10.61
CA VAL A 220 -16.94 -19.17 -9.45
C VAL A 220 -17.18 -20.05 -8.24
N THR A 221 -16.11 -20.46 -7.55
CA THR A 221 -16.16 -21.26 -6.31
C THR A 221 -15.27 -20.66 -5.23
N GLY A 222 -15.70 -20.74 -3.97
CA GLY A 222 -14.88 -20.27 -2.84
C GLY A 222 -14.45 -18.80 -2.92
N PHE A 223 -15.18 -17.97 -3.68
CA PHE A 223 -14.80 -16.60 -3.94
C PHE A 223 -15.06 -15.71 -2.73
N PHE A 224 -14.05 -14.95 -2.35
CA PHE A 224 -14.13 -14.02 -1.24
C PHE A 224 -14.12 -12.61 -1.81
N TRP A 225 -15.17 -11.85 -1.52
CA TRP A 225 -15.15 -10.39 -1.67
C TRP A 225 -14.33 -9.84 -0.49
N GLU A 226 -13.03 -10.12 -0.49
CA GLU A 226 -12.18 -9.64 0.58
C GLU A 226 -12.02 -8.14 0.44
N ASP A 227 -12.25 -7.48 1.58
CA ASP A 227 -12.05 -6.06 1.73
C ASP A 227 -10.57 -5.78 1.47
N CYS A 228 -10.27 -4.93 0.49
CA CYS A 228 -8.92 -4.45 0.18
C CYS A 228 -8.17 -3.95 1.44
N GLN A 229 -8.90 -3.66 2.51
CA GLN A 229 -8.41 -3.15 3.78
C GLN A 229 -7.47 -4.08 4.55
N TYR A 230 -7.45 -5.40 4.29
CA TYR A 230 -6.64 -6.35 5.08
C TYR A 230 -5.42 -6.91 4.37
N PHE A 231 -5.43 -6.90 3.05
CA PHE A 231 -4.29 -7.42 2.31
C PHE A 231 -3.20 -6.38 2.18
N ASP A 232 -1.98 -6.83 2.33
CA ASP A 232 -0.75 -6.06 2.18
C ASP A 232 0.13 -6.86 1.21
N SER A 233 0.09 -6.46 -0.05
CA SER A 233 0.67 -7.16 -1.20
C SER A 233 2.19 -7.24 -1.19
N ASP A 234 2.83 -6.31 -0.51
CA ASP A 234 4.28 -6.12 -0.43
C ASP A 234 4.80 -6.10 1.01
N ALA A 235 3.91 -6.33 1.98
CA ALA A 235 4.18 -6.59 3.39
C ALA A 235 4.88 -5.40 4.08
N ASP A 236 4.50 -4.18 3.73
CA ASP A 236 5.14 -2.95 4.20
C ASP A 236 4.42 -2.30 5.41
N GLY A 237 3.23 -2.80 5.76
CA GLY A 237 2.42 -2.32 6.87
C GLY A 237 1.24 -1.43 6.47
N PHE A 238 1.12 -1.02 5.20
CA PHE A 238 -0.12 -0.49 4.65
C PHE A 238 -0.85 -1.55 3.84
N SER A 239 -2.17 -1.56 3.92
CA SER A 239 -2.96 -2.46 3.09
C SER A 239 -3.12 -1.91 1.68
N ASP A 240 -3.22 -2.77 0.68
CA ASP A 240 -3.45 -2.38 -0.72
C ASP A 240 -4.62 -1.39 -0.84
N GLY A 241 -5.69 -1.60 -0.07
CA GLY A 241 -6.85 -0.70 -0.06
C GLY A 241 -6.51 0.70 0.45
N PHE A 242 -5.71 0.78 1.51
CA PHE A 242 -5.22 2.04 2.04
C PHE A 242 -4.32 2.74 1.03
N GLU A 243 -3.35 2.02 0.48
CA GLU A 243 -2.38 2.55 -0.45
C GLU A 243 -3.03 3.05 -1.74
N LEU A 244 -3.96 2.29 -2.31
CA LEU A 244 -4.68 2.69 -3.53
C LEU A 244 -5.57 3.92 -3.30
N THR A 245 -6.17 4.04 -2.12
CA THR A 245 -7.08 5.15 -1.81
C THR A 245 -6.31 6.45 -1.57
N HIS A 246 -5.14 6.39 -0.93
CA HIS A 246 -4.40 7.58 -0.52
C HIS A 246 -3.22 7.93 -1.44
N PHE A 247 -2.55 6.93 -2.03
CA PHE A 247 -1.34 7.12 -2.84
C PHE A 247 -1.50 6.66 -4.30
N GLY A 248 -2.46 5.78 -4.58
CA GLY A 248 -2.69 5.22 -5.92
C GLY A 248 -1.60 4.25 -6.39
N THR A 249 -0.73 3.79 -5.49
CA THR A 249 0.46 2.98 -5.76
C THR A 249 0.78 2.10 -4.55
N PHE A 250 1.43 0.94 -4.77
CA PHE A 250 1.97 0.10 -3.69
C PHE A 250 3.41 0.45 -3.30
N ASN A 251 3.78 1.72 -3.44
CA ASN A 251 5.18 2.13 -3.30
C ASN A 251 5.37 3.00 -2.06
N GLN A 252 4.38 3.03 -1.16
CA GLN A 252 4.34 3.91 -0.02
C GLN A 252 4.13 3.09 1.24
N THR A 253 5.05 3.26 2.17
CA THR A 253 5.06 2.55 3.46
C THR A 253 4.65 3.52 4.57
N PRO A 254 4.36 3.04 5.79
CA PRO A 254 4.24 3.88 6.98
C PRO A 254 5.48 4.75 7.27
N ALA A 255 6.66 4.34 6.82
CA ALA A 255 7.92 5.02 7.07
C ALA A 255 8.37 5.95 5.94
N THR A 256 7.69 5.95 4.78
CA THR A 256 7.98 6.90 3.71
C THR A 256 7.30 8.23 3.98
N ASP A 257 7.72 9.26 3.24
CA ASP A 257 7.23 10.64 3.30
C ASP A 257 6.69 10.97 1.92
N TYR A 258 5.38 10.82 1.74
CA TYR A 258 4.73 10.88 0.42
C TYR A 258 4.70 12.31 -0.13
N ASP A 259 4.46 13.31 0.71
CA ASP A 259 4.33 14.70 0.30
C ASP A 259 5.62 15.53 0.45
N GLY A 260 6.66 14.95 1.05
CA GLY A 260 8.03 15.45 1.09
C GLY A 260 8.26 16.52 2.14
N ASP A 261 7.43 16.55 3.18
CA ASP A 261 7.45 17.60 4.21
C ASP A 261 8.32 17.25 5.44
N GLY A 262 8.86 16.03 5.47
CA GLY A 262 9.68 15.46 6.54
C GLY A 262 8.92 14.60 7.55
N LEU A 263 7.60 14.51 7.46
CA LEU A 263 6.75 13.66 8.28
C LEU A 263 6.59 12.27 7.63
N ALA A 264 6.52 11.24 8.46
CA ALA A 264 6.29 9.89 7.99
C ALA A 264 4.79 9.66 7.79
N ASN A 265 4.40 9.03 6.68
CA ASN A 265 3.00 8.77 6.31
C ASN A 265 2.21 8.13 7.46
N GLY A 266 2.78 7.13 8.13
CA GLY A 266 2.13 6.43 9.25
C GLY A 266 1.94 7.34 10.45
N TRP A 267 2.94 8.20 10.75
CA TRP A 267 2.87 9.14 11.84
C TRP A 267 1.80 10.21 11.59
N GLU A 268 1.77 10.79 10.39
CA GLU A 268 0.73 11.75 10.02
C GLU A 268 -0.68 11.16 10.12
N TRP A 269 -0.84 9.93 9.63
CA TRP A 269 -2.13 9.26 9.69
C TRP A 269 -2.57 8.98 11.13
N ASP A 270 -1.67 8.49 11.98
CA ASP A 270 -1.98 8.16 13.37
C ASP A 270 -2.30 9.40 14.21
N HIS A 271 -1.65 10.54 13.94
CA HIS A 271 -1.81 11.76 14.73
C HIS A 271 -2.85 12.75 14.18
N PHE A 272 -2.99 12.85 12.86
CA PHE A 272 -3.87 13.83 12.21
C PHE A 272 -4.98 13.21 11.38
N GLY A 273 -4.82 11.95 10.94
CA GLY A 273 -5.75 11.30 10.00
C GLY A 273 -5.73 11.90 8.60
N THR A 274 -4.72 12.73 8.27
CA THR A 274 -4.53 13.37 6.97
C THR A 274 -3.04 13.60 6.71
N PHE A 275 -2.66 13.72 5.43
CA PHE A 275 -1.31 14.12 4.98
C PHE A 275 -1.28 15.61 4.62
N SER A 276 -1.75 16.46 5.53
CA SER A 276 -1.90 17.91 5.25
C SER A 276 -1.20 18.78 6.27
N GLN A 277 -0.64 18.17 7.32
CA GLN A 277 0.23 18.90 8.21
C GLN A 277 1.58 19.12 7.55
N ASN A 278 2.38 19.99 8.14
CA ASN A 278 3.73 20.24 7.65
C ASN A 278 4.73 19.92 8.75
N GLY A 279 5.87 19.30 8.44
CA GLY A 279 6.95 19.06 9.40
C GLY A 279 7.48 20.33 10.08
N SER A 280 7.43 21.48 9.40
CA SER A 280 7.78 22.79 9.98
C SER A 280 6.63 23.51 10.69
N GLY A 281 5.42 22.96 10.63
CA GLY A 281 4.26 23.45 11.37
C GLY A 281 4.34 23.12 12.86
N ASP A 282 3.50 23.77 13.65
CA ASP A 282 3.35 23.63 15.10
C ASP A 282 1.84 23.54 15.34
N TYR A 283 1.29 22.33 15.28
CA TYR A 283 -0.15 22.10 15.17
C TYR A 283 -0.90 22.56 16.42
N ASP A 284 -0.32 22.34 17.59
CA ASP A 284 -0.90 22.70 18.89
C ASP A 284 -0.40 24.03 19.47
N GLN A 285 0.51 24.72 18.77
CA GLN A 285 1.09 26.01 19.17
C GLN A 285 1.86 25.92 20.49
N ASP A 286 2.51 24.78 20.73
CA ASP A 286 3.26 24.57 21.95
C ASP A 286 4.70 25.09 21.90
N GLY A 287 5.18 25.42 20.69
CA GLY A 287 6.53 25.90 20.39
C GLY A 287 7.46 24.83 19.80
N TRP A 288 7.01 23.59 19.67
CA TRP A 288 7.69 22.51 18.96
C TRP A 288 7.08 22.32 17.58
N THR A 289 7.92 22.00 16.59
CA THR A 289 7.39 21.68 15.27
C THR A 289 6.97 20.22 15.21
N ASN A 290 5.99 19.89 14.37
CA ASN A 290 5.52 18.52 14.13
C ASN A 290 6.70 17.56 13.85
N LEU A 291 7.71 17.99 13.09
CA LEU A 291 8.91 17.20 12.83
C LEU A 291 9.76 16.96 14.09
N GLN A 292 9.90 17.97 14.96
CA GLN A 292 10.61 17.79 16.23
C GLN A 292 9.87 16.80 17.13
N GLU A 293 8.55 16.87 17.13
CA GLU A 293 7.68 15.99 17.90
C GLU A 293 7.70 14.56 17.40
N GLN A 294 7.60 14.35 16.08
CA GLN A 294 7.80 13.05 15.44
C GLN A 294 9.16 12.44 15.83
N ASN A 295 10.24 13.23 15.78
CA ASN A 295 11.58 12.77 16.13
C ASN A 295 11.73 12.49 17.64
N ALA A 296 10.96 13.17 18.49
CA ALA A 296 10.95 12.97 19.93
C ALA A 296 9.98 11.86 20.37
N GLY A 297 9.06 11.44 19.51
CA GLY A 297 7.95 10.55 19.85
C GLY A 297 6.92 11.19 20.79
N SER A 298 6.76 12.52 20.74
CA SER A 298 5.72 13.25 21.48
C SER A 298 4.42 13.35 20.69
N ASP A 299 3.35 13.76 21.37
CA ASP A 299 2.04 13.99 20.75
C ASP A 299 1.97 15.41 20.16
N PRO A 300 1.80 15.56 18.83
CA PRO A 300 1.73 16.86 18.15
C PRO A 300 0.43 17.61 18.39
N ASN A 301 -0.48 17.05 19.21
CA ASN A 301 -1.70 17.70 19.61
C ASN A 301 -1.92 17.68 21.12
N SER A 302 -1.04 18.34 21.87
CA SER A 302 -1.14 18.47 23.32
C SER A 302 -2.13 19.57 23.71
N ILE A 303 -3.31 19.17 24.19
CA ILE A 303 -4.39 20.12 24.54
C ILE A 303 -4.14 20.72 25.93
N VAL A 304 -4.09 22.05 25.99
CA VAL A 304 -4.04 22.82 27.24
C VAL A 304 -5.20 23.80 27.26
N PHE A 305 -6.05 23.71 28.27
CA PHE A 305 -7.26 24.52 28.38
C PHE A 305 -7.58 24.87 29.84
N ASP A 306 -8.31 25.97 30.01
CA ASP A 306 -8.84 26.43 31.29
C ASP A 306 -10.38 26.47 31.21
N PRO A 307 -11.11 25.58 31.90
CA PRO A 307 -12.56 25.67 31.97
C PRO A 307 -12.97 26.86 32.86
N GLN A 308 -13.89 27.68 32.36
CA GLN A 308 -14.42 28.86 33.02
C GLN A 308 -15.93 28.74 33.23
N PHE A 309 -16.37 29.15 34.42
CA PHE A 309 -17.78 29.32 34.77
C PHE A 309 -18.03 30.78 35.11
N ALA A 310 -19.23 31.29 34.83
CA ALA A 310 -19.57 32.69 35.08
C ALA A 310 -19.60 33.05 36.58
N ASP A 311 -19.86 32.07 37.43
CA ASP A 311 -20.00 32.21 38.88
C ASP A 311 -19.62 30.88 39.56
N ASP A 312 -19.33 30.90 40.85
CA ASP A 312 -19.21 29.72 41.71
C ASP A 312 -20.54 29.34 42.38
N HIS A 313 -21.57 30.21 42.27
CA HIS A 313 -22.93 29.97 42.76
C HIS A 313 -23.99 30.11 41.66
N PHE A 314 -24.86 29.11 41.52
CA PHE A 314 -25.94 29.08 40.53
C PHE A 314 -27.30 28.90 41.19
N SER A 315 -28.29 29.70 40.79
CA SER A 315 -29.68 29.59 41.31
C SER A 315 -30.58 28.65 40.49
N GLY A 316 -30.07 28.11 39.37
CA GLY A 316 -30.77 27.17 38.51
C GLY A 316 -30.04 25.83 38.39
N ASN A 317 -30.66 24.88 37.69
CA ASN A 317 -30.14 23.51 37.52
C ASN A 317 -29.11 23.39 36.38
N THR A 318 -28.65 24.51 35.82
CA THR A 318 -27.69 24.55 34.73
C THR A 318 -26.64 25.62 34.95
N ALA A 319 -25.39 25.30 34.63
CA ALA A 319 -24.28 26.24 34.63
C ALA A 319 -23.73 26.39 33.22
N GLY A 320 -23.57 27.63 32.76
CA GLY A 320 -22.87 27.92 31.51
C GLY A 320 -21.36 27.76 31.71
N PHE A 321 -20.69 27.17 30.73
CA PHE A 321 -19.23 27.05 30.73
C PHE A 321 -18.64 27.62 29.44
N THR A 322 -17.40 28.06 29.55
CA THR A 322 -16.51 28.41 28.43
C THR A 322 -15.21 27.65 28.61
N VAL A 323 -14.69 27.05 27.55
CA VAL A 323 -13.36 26.44 27.51
C VAL A 323 -12.40 27.45 26.89
N ASP A 324 -11.50 28.02 27.69
CA ASP A 324 -10.43 28.88 27.21
C ASP A 324 -9.26 27.99 26.76
N LEU A 325 -9.10 27.85 25.44
CA LEU A 325 -8.03 27.08 24.82
C LEU A 325 -6.72 27.86 24.86
N ARG A 326 -5.69 27.29 25.49
CA ARG A 326 -4.34 27.84 25.51
C ARG A 326 -3.49 27.29 24.37
N LYS A 327 -3.60 25.97 24.13
CA LYS A 327 -2.85 25.19 23.15
C LYS A 327 -3.67 23.97 22.71
N GLY A 328 -3.32 23.41 21.57
CA GLY A 328 -3.95 22.22 21.01
C GLY A 328 -5.24 22.49 20.25
N VAL A 329 -5.63 21.48 19.50
CA VAL A 329 -6.81 21.47 18.63
C VAL A 329 -7.72 20.34 19.10
N PRO A 330 -8.69 20.61 20.00
CA PRO A 330 -9.59 19.57 20.50
C PRO A 330 -10.60 19.15 19.42
N ALA A 331 -10.74 17.84 19.23
CA ALA A 331 -11.79 17.27 18.38
C ALA A 331 -13.08 16.96 19.16
N SER A 332 -12.95 16.70 20.47
CA SER A 332 -14.07 16.29 21.32
C SER A 332 -13.99 16.90 22.72
N ILE A 333 -15.12 16.88 23.43
CA ILE A 333 -15.25 17.31 24.82
C ILE A 333 -16.12 16.31 25.58
N ALA A 334 -15.74 15.99 26.80
CA ALA A 334 -16.53 15.22 27.74
C ALA A 334 -16.76 16.03 29.02
N ILE A 335 -17.97 15.92 29.58
CA ILE A 335 -18.34 16.63 30.80
C ILE A 335 -18.99 15.64 31.77
N LEU A 336 -18.47 15.57 32.99
CA LEU A 336 -19.01 14.78 34.08
C LEU A 336 -19.42 15.69 35.25
N VAL A 337 -20.56 15.40 35.85
CA VAL A 337 -21.04 16.09 37.06
C VAL A 337 -21.19 15.07 38.17
N ASP A 338 -20.59 15.37 39.33
CA ASP A 338 -20.60 14.55 40.54
C ASP A 338 -20.21 13.08 40.29
N SER A 339 -19.38 12.84 39.27
CA SER A 339 -18.93 11.52 38.85
C SER A 339 -17.43 11.53 38.61
N SER A 340 -16.75 10.55 39.20
CA SER A 340 -15.34 10.26 38.97
C SER A 340 -15.11 9.10 37.99
N ASN A 341 -16.16 8.60 37.34
CA ASN A 341 -16.05 7.54 36.34
C ASN A 341 -15.55 8.11 34.99
N PHE A 342 -14.28 8.51 34.95
CA PHE A 342 -13.66 9.09 33.74
C PHE A 342 -13.66 8.12 32.55
N ALA A 343 -13.53 6.81 32.80
CA ALA A 343 -13.57 5.79 31.75
C ALA A 343 -14.95 5.67 31.08
N GLY A 344 -16.02 6.06 31.79
CA GLY A 344 -17.38 6.07 31.27
C GLY A 344 -17.82 7.42 30.71
N ALA A 345 -16.90 8.38 30.55
CA ALA A 345 -17.24 9.70 30.04
C ALA A 345 -17.72 9.63 28.58
N ALA A 346 -18.83 10.31 28.29
CA ALA A 346 -19.36 10.41 26.94
C ALA A 346 -18.69 11.58 26.20
N TRP A 347 -17.86 11.24 25.21
CA TRP A 347 -17.19 12.22 24.35
C TRP A 347 -18.12 12.68 23.22
N ASN A 348 -18.30 13.99 23.11
CA ASN A 348 -19.09 14.64 22.08
C ASN A 348 -18.19 15.53 21.22
N PRO A 349 -18.61 15.95 20.00
CA PRO A 349 -17.86 16.94 19.23
C PRO A 349 -17.57 18.19 20.06
N TYR A 350 -16.34 18.71 19.93
CA TYR A 350 -15.88 19.82 20.74
C TYR A 350 -16.75 21.07 20.59
N VAL A 351 -17.08 21.70 21.72
CA VAL A 351 -17.72 23.02 21.77
C VAL A 351 -17.00 23.91 22.77
N ALA A 352 -16.63 25.11 22.35
CA ALA A 352 -15.93 26.06 23.22
C ALA A 352 -16.84 26.68 24.29
N ASN A 353 -18.16 26.67 24.08
CA ASN A 353 -19.14 27.21 25.01
C ASN A 353 -20.35 26.29 25.08
N GLY A 354 -20.92 26.15 26.26
CA GLY A 354 -22.11 25.35 26.44
C GLY A 354 -22.72 25.50 27.82
N SER A 355 -23.59 24.57 28.18
CA SER A 355 -24.21 24.49 29.49
C SER A 355 -24.21 23.06 30.00
N VAL A 356 -23.91 22.89 31.28
CA VAL A 356 -23.96 21.60 31.97
C VAL A 356 -25.16 21.56 32.90
N SER A 357 -25.86 20.43 33.00
CA SER A 357 -26.91 20.23 33.99
C SER A 357 -26.31 19.82 35.33
N LEU A 358 -26.60 20.58 36.39
CA LEU A 358 -26.13 20.34 37.75
C LEU A 358 -27.07 19.42 38.56
N GLY A 359 -28.22 19.05 38.00
CA GLY A 359 -29.29 18.36 38.71
C GLY A 359 -30.14 19.31 39.55
N GLY A 360 -31.18 18.77 40.22
CA GLY A 360 -32.15 19.56 41.01
C GLY A 360 -31.90 19.59 42.51
N THR A 361 -30.79 19.01 42.98
CA THR A 361 -30.42 18.98 44.40
C THR A 361 -29.42 20.09 44.72
N ASP A 362 -29.74 20.89 45.72
CA ASP A 362 -28.86 21.93 46.25
C ASP A 362 -27.62 21.33 46.94
N GLY A 363 -26.52 22.07 46.92
CA GLY A 363 -25.21 21.66 47.47
C GLY A 363 -24.06 21.77 46.46
N GLY A 364 -22.84 21.57 46.97
CA GLY A 364 -21.63 21.65 46.14
C GLY A 364 -21.61 20.60 45.04
N LYS A 365 -21.25 21.05 43.82
CA LYS A 365 -21.15 20.21 42.62
C LYS A 365 -19.71 20.12 42.15
N GLN A 366 -19.29 18.93 41.72
CA GLN A 366 -18.01 18.73 41.03
C GLN A 366 -18.28 18.59 39.53
N VAL A 367 -17.68 19.45 38.72
CA VAL A 367 -17.74 19.36 37.27
C VAL A 367 -16.35 19.08 36.72
N TRP A 368 -16.21 18.02 35.95
CA TRP A 368 -14.99 17.65 35.24
C TRP A 368 -15.21 17.88 33.76
N ILE A 369 -14.27 18.58 33.12
CA ILE A 369 -14.25 18.81 31.67
C ILE A 369 -12.94 18.19 31.15
N GLY A 370 -13.06 17.36 30.11
CA GLY A 370 -11.97 16.65 29.46
C GLY A 370 -12.05 16.79 27.95
#